data_AF-A0A316UMN8-F1
#
_entry.id   AF-A0A316UMN8-F1
#
_cell.length_a   1.000
_cell.length_b   1.000
_cell.length_c   1.000
_cell.angle_alpha   90.00
_cell.angle_beta   90.00
_cell.angle_gamma   90.00
#
_symmetry.space_group_name_H-M   'P 1'
#
loop_
_entity.id
_entity.type
_entity.pdbx_description
1 polymer ?
#
loop_
_entity_poly.entity_id
_entity_poly.type
_entity_poly.pdbx_seq_one_letter_code
_entity_poly.pdbx_strand_id
1 'polypeptide(L)'
;MLHLTLLSFVAGLANFPVALAHHAYCSWAYVPGSPADSGFTRHCLAPKIYIDSTHAQYKCLERQVVADWGYLRPYTLEFATPCGDSGYALRVHHKHHHCDHDVWALCNATAQANDPQGYRCYYMKSHDDCEWPLTFENQDDLPAAVDVWHL
;
A
#
# COMPACT_ATOMS: atom_id res chain seq x y z
N MET A 1 6.51 -61.25 -31.19
CA MET A 1 5.19 -60.58 -31.14
C MET A 1 4.98 -60.05 -29.72
N LEU A 2 5.22 -58.75 -29.50
CA LEU A 2 4.75 -58.06 -28.31
C LEU A 2 4.39 -56.64 -28.75
N HIS A 3 3.09 -56.39 -28.86
CA HIS A 3 2.51 -55.12 -29.30
C HIS A 3 2.41 -54.12 -28.15
N LEU A 4 2.75 -52.87 -28.48
CA LEU A 4 2.23 -51.60 -27.96
C LEU A 4 1.15 -51.68 -26.85
N THR A 5 1.41 -51.01 -25.73
CA THR A 5 0.37 -50.27 -25.00
C THR A 5 0.88 -48.87 -24.64
N LEU A 6 0.62 -47.95 -25.57
CA LEU A 6 0.58 -46.51 -25.38
C LEU A 6 -0.75 -46.19 -24.68
N LEU A 7 -0.78 -45.83 -23.40
CA LEU A 7 -2.00 -45.32 -22.77
C LEU A 7 -1.74 -44.23 -21.73
N SER A 8 -2.14 -43.03 -22.13
CA SER A 8 -2.86 -42.06 -21.31
C SER A 8 -2.07 -41.25 -20.28
N PHE A 9 -1.17 -40.39 -20.77
CA PHE A 9 -1.00 -39.08 -20.15
C PHE A 9 -2.27 -38.26 -20.42
N VAL A 10 -3.33 -38.53 -19.64
CA VAL A 10 -4.54 -37.71 -19.63
C VAL A 10 -4.10 -36.32 -19.20
N ALA A 11 -4.35 -35.36 -20.09
CA ALA A 11 -4.21 -33.93 -19.85
C ALA A 11 -5.01 -33.53 -18.60
N GLY A 12 -4.36 -33.58 -17.44
CA GLY A 12 -4.75 -32.87 -16.25
C GLY A 12 -4.49 -31.40 -16.46
N LEU A 13 -5.29 -30.76 -17.34
CA LEU A 13 -5.49 -29.32 -17.32
C LEU A 13 -6.21 -29.01 -16.00
N ALA A 14 -5.42 -28.98 -14.94
CA ALA A 14 -5.86 -28.50 -13.65
C ALA A 14 -6.38 -27.07 -13.87
N ASN A 15 -7.67 -26.90 -13.61
CA ASN A 15 -8.28 -25.59 -13.42
C ASN A 15 -7.65 -24.97 -12.18
N PHE A 16 -6.43 -24.44 -12.33
CA PHE A 16 -5.89 -23.55 -11.33
C PHE A 16 -6.79 -22.32 -11.32
N PRO A 17 -7.43 -21.99 -10.19
CA PRO A 17 -8.11 -20.72 -10.09
C PRO A 17 -7.08 -19.65 -10.40
N VAL A 18 -7.33 -18.88 -11.44
CA VAL A 18 -6.58 -17.64 -11.68
C VAL A 18 -6.84 -16.81 -10.44
N ALA A 19 -5.84 -16.66 -9.58
CA ALA A 19 -5.93 -15.79 -8.43
C ALA A 19 -6.10 -14.38 -8.98
N LEU A 20 -7.36 -13.94 -9.08
CA LEU A 20 -7.68 -12.56 -9.41
C LEU A 20 -7.32 -11.77 -8.16
N ALA A 21 -6.12 -11.20 -8.14
CA ALA A 21 -5.76 -10.23 -7.12
C ALA A 21 -6.71 -9.03 -7.27
N HIS A 22 -7.74 -9.00 -6.42
CA HIS A 22 -8.61 -7.85 -6.28
C HIS A 22 -7.78 -6.75 -5.64
N HIS A 23 -7.35 -5.78 -6.44
CA HIS A 23 -6.72 -4.56 -5.92
C HIS A 23 -7.77 -3.81 -5.10
N ALA A 24 -7.46 -3.56 -3.83
CA ALA A 24 -8.35 -2.85 -2.94
C ALA A 24 -8.13 -1.34 -3.10
N TYR A 25 -9.20 -0.59 -3.38
CA TYR A 25 -9.13 0.87 -3.25
C TYR A 25 -9.13 1.24 -1.77
N CYS A 26 -8.26 2.16 -1.37
CA CYS A 26 -8.28 2.78 -0.04
C CYS A 26 -9.60 3.57 0.11
N SER A 27 -10.64 2.91 0.61
CA SER A 27 -12.01 3.46 0.64
C SER A 27 -12.58 3.52 2.05
N TRP A 28 -11.92 2.87 3.00
CA TRP A 28 -12.33 2.89 4.39
C TRP A 28 -11.99 4.24 5.00
N ALA A 29 -13.01 5.00 5.37
CA ALA A 29 -12.90 6.14 6.28
C ALA A 29 -13.27 5.65 7.68
N TYR A 30 -12.32 5.63 8.61
CA TYR A 30 -12.53 5.15 9.97
C TYR A 30 -13.19 6.22 10.85
N VAL A 31 -12.60 7.41 10.86
CA VAL A 31 -12.97 8.54 11.73
C VAL A 31 -12.74 9.86 11.00
N PRO A 32 -13.62 10.85 11.19
CA PRO A 32 -13.38 12.20 10.69
C PRO A 32 -12.23 12.87 11.46
N GLY A 33 -11.42 13.66 10.76
CA GLY A 33 -10.32 14.43 11.35
C GLY A 33 -8.96 13.73 11.30
N SER A 34 -8.06 14.15 12.19
CA SER A 34 -6.67 13.66 12.20
C SER A 34 -6.61 12.28 12.86
N PRO A 35 -5.80 11.33 12.35
CA PRO A 35 -5.54 10.07 13.05
C PRO A 35 -5.04 10.29 14.49
N ALA A 36 -4.31 11.39 14.73
CA ALA A 36 -3.83 11.77 16.06
C ALA A 36 -4.97 11.93 17.08
N ASP A 37 -6.12 12.45 16.65
CA ASP A 37 -7.29 12.69 17.50
C ASP A 37 -8.02 11.37 17.85
N SER A 38 -7.64 10.27 17.20
CA SER A 38 -8.24 8.93 17.32
C SER A 38 -7.28 7.88 17.87
N GLY A 39 -6.22 8.31 18.55
CA GLY A 39 -5.29 7.43 19.24
C GLY A 39 -4.22 6.79 18.34
N PHE A 40 -4.15 7.15 17.06
CA PHE A 40 -3.10 6.66 16.19
C PHE A 40 -1.76 7.30 16.55
N THR A 41 -0.69 6.52 16.44
CA THR A 41 0.69 6.99 16.52
C THR A 41 1.23 7.20 15.12
N ARG A 42 1.89 8.35 14.89
CA ARG A 42 2.52 8.63 13.60
C ARG A 42 3.68 7.68 13.39
N HIS A 43 3.64 6.92 12.31
CA HIS A 43 4.74 6.08 11.87
C HIS A 43 5.83 6.94 11.21
N CYS A 44 5.45 7.77 10.24
CA CYS A 44 6.38 8.63 9.50
C CYS A 44 5.67 9.61 8.57
N LEU A 45 6.39 10.69 8.22
CA LEU A 45 6.07 11.57 7.10
C LEU A 45 7.02 11.25 5.95
N ALA A 46 6.51 10.74 4.84
CA ALA A 46 7.29 10.34 3.67
C ALA A 46 7.25 11.40 2.57
N PRO A 47 8.36 12.08 2.25
CA PRO A 47 8.41 13.00 1.13
C PRO A 47 8.36 12.26 -0.22
N LYS A 48 7.79 12.93 -1.23
CA LYS A 48 7.82 12.49 -2.63
C LYS A 48 9.25 12.54 -3.19
N ILE A 49 9.63 11.50 -3.90
CA ILE A 49 10.91 11.37 -4.61
C ILE A 49 10.60 10.93 -6.05
N TYR A 50 10.98 11.75 -7.03
CA TYR A 50 10.85 11.37 -8.43
C TYR A 50 11.88 10.31 -8.81
N ILE A 51 11.43 9.28 -9.51
CA ILE A 51 12.31 8.23 -10.04
C ILE A 51 12.60 8.50 -11.52
N ASP A 52 11.56 8.84 -12.28
CA ASP A 52 11.63 9.27 -13.69
C ASP A 52 10.39 10.15 -14.00
N SER A 53 10.03 10.33 -15.26
CA SER A 53 8.86 11.13 -15.68
C SER A 53 7.50 10.46 -15.49
N THR A 54 7.47 9.16 -15.22
CA THR A 54 6.27 8.34 -15.07
C THR A 54 6.18 7.62 -13.73
N HIS A 55 7.18 7.80 -12.85
CA HIS A 55 7.24 7.14 -11.54
C HIS A 55 7.72 8.08 -10.43
N ALA A 56 7.13 7.90 -9.24
CA ALA A 56 7.56 8.52 -8.00
C ALA A 56 7.44 7.54 -6.83
N GLN A 57 8.19 7.79 -5.76
CA GLN A 57 8.15 7.00 -4.54
C GLN A 57 8.03 7.91 -3.33
N TYR A 58 7.37 7.42 -2.29
CA TYR A 58 7.30 8.02 -0.97
C TYR A 58 8.04 7.12 0.00
N LYS A 59 9.09 7.64 0.64
CA LYS A 59 9.95 6.84 1.52
C LYS A 59 9.90 7.30 2.95
N CYS A 60 9.70 6.35 3.86
CA CYS A 60 9.93 6.53 5.28
C CYS A 60 11.33 6.08 5.66
N LEU A 61 11.98 6.88 6.51
CA LEU A 61 13.37 6.67 6.92
C LEU A 61 14.28 6.48 5.69
N GLU A 62 15.52 5.99 5.85
CA GLU A 62 16.48 6.04 4.74
C GLU A 62 16.07 5.19 3.51
N ARG A 63 15.17 4.19 3.61
CA ARG A 63 14.94 3.23 2.49
C ARG A 63 13.56 2.58 2.33
N GLN A 64 12.57 2.80 3.20
CA GLN A 64 11.30 2.04 3.09
C GLN A 64 10.29 2.77 2.21
N VAL A 65 9.96 2.19 1.05
CA VAL A 65 8.87 2.69 0.21
C VAL A 65 7.55 2.38 0.91
N VAL A 66 6.80 3.42 1.24
CA VAL A 66 5.45 3.30 1.85
C VAL A 66 4.35 3.50 0.83
N ALA A 67 4.64 4.25 -0.23
CA ALA A 67 3.78 4.41 -1.38
C ALA A 67 4.61 4.65 -2.64
N ASP A 68 4.06 4.31 -3.79
CA ASP A 68 4.66 4.59 -5.07
C ASP A 68 3.58 4.93 -6.11
N TRP A 69 4.00 5.64 -7.14
CA TRP A 69 3.13 6.11 -8.19
C TRP A 69 3.59 5.59 -9.54
N GLY A 70 2.66 5.07 -10.33
CA GLY A 70 2.88 4.59 -11.69
C GLY A 70 3.31 3.12 -11.80
N TYR A 71 3.70 2.45 -10.70
CA TYR A 71 4.16 1.06 -10.74
C TYR A 71 3.02 0.05 -10.85
N LEU A 72 1.93 0.23 -10.07
CA LEU A 72 0.75 -0.61 -10.19
C LEU A 72 0.15 -0.50 -11.60
N ARG A 73 -0.05 0.73 -12.05
CA ARG A 73 -0.45 1.13 -13.40
C ARG A 73 -0.26 2.64 -13.58
N PRO A 74 -0.31 3.19 -14.81
CA PRO A 74 -0.17 4.62 -15.04
C PRO A 74 -1.08 5.46 -14.14
N TYR A 75 -0.55 6.59 -13.67
CA TYR A 75 -1.29 7.61 -12.92
C TYR A 75 -1.81 7.19 -11.54
N THR A 76 -1.47 5.99 -11.07
CA THR A 76 -2.03 5.40 -9.86
C THR A 76 -1.03 5.47 -8.72
N LEU A 77 -1.46 5.99 -7.58
CA LEU A 77 -0.70 5.97 -6.32
C LEU A 77 -1.14 4.74 -5.52
N GLU A 78 -0.21 3.88 -5.16
CA GLU A 78 -0.45 2.69 -4.34
C GLU A 78 0.33 2.82 -3.02
N PHE A 79 -0.31 2.44 -1.92
CA PHE A 79 0.35 2.28 -0.63
C PHE A 79 0.69 0.80 -0.43
N ALA A 80 1.95 0.53 -0.15
CA ALA A 80 2.44 -0.82 0.07
C ALA A 80 1.87 -1.41 1.38
N THR A 81 1.87 -2.73 1.50
CA THR A 81 1.48 -3.39 2.75
C THR A 81 2.42 -3.02 3.91
N PRO A 82 1.92 -2.66 5.10
CA PRO A 82 2.76 -2.41 6.28
C PRO A 82 3.47 -3.67 6.78
N CYS A 83 2.75 -4.80 6.83
CA CYS A 83 3.14 -6.01 7.56
C CYS A 83 3.11 -7.29 6.71
N GLY A 84 2.90 -7.21 5.39
CA GLY A 84 3.17 -8.34 4.48
C GLY A 84 4.66 -8.74 4.45
N ASP A 85 5.01 -9.75 3.65
CA ASP A 85 6.34 -10.39 3.65
C ASP A 85 7.54 -9.43 3.43
N SER A 86 7.30 -8.26 2.85
CA SER A 86 8.30 -7.19 2.69
C SER A 86 7.78 -5.83 3.15
N GLY A 87 6.81 -5.85 4.05
CA GLY A 87 6.09 -4.67 4.47
C GLY A 87 6.99 -3.65 5.16
N TYR A 88 6.64 -2.37 5.00
CA TYR A 88 7.50 -1.29 5.45
C TYR A 88 7.59 -1.20 6.98
N ALA A 89 6.63 -1.71 7.74
CA ALA A 89 6.66 -1.67 9.20
C ALA A 89 7.67 -2.68 9.80
N LEU A 90 8.08 -3.70 9.04
CA LEU A 90 8.95 -4.79 9.51
C LEU A 90 10.42 -4.40 9.67
N ARG A 91 10.88 -3.35 8.98
CA ARG A 91 12.32 -3.01 8.94
C ARG A 91 12.72 -1.86 9.87
N VAL A 92 11.78 -1.22 10.56
CA VAL A 92 12.09 -0.04 11.38
C VAL A 92 12.85 -0.42 12.66
N HIS A 93 12.57 -1.56 13.26
CA HIS A 93 13.35 -2.13 14.36
C HIS A 93 13.21 -3.65 14.30
N HIS A 94 14.25 -4.43 14.63
CA HIS A 94 14.25 -5.90 14.65
C HIS A 94 13.26 -6.54 15.65
N LYS A 95 12.24 -5.81 16.08
CA LYS A 95 11.11 -6.24 16.87
C LYS A 95 9.85 -5.87 16.11
N HIS A 96 9.03 -6.87 15.81
CA HIS A 96 7.76 -6.79 15.08
C HIS A 96 6.67 -5.94 15.76
N HIS A 97 7.01 -5.05 16.69
CA HIS A 97 6.05 -4.33 17.55
C HIS A 97 5.02 -3.51 16.78
N HIS A 98 5.33 -3.03 15.58
CA HIS A 98 4.38 -2.23 14.80
C HIS A 98 3.33 -3.07 14.05
N CYS A 99 3.57 -4.38 13.90
CA CYS A 99 2.62 -5.30 13.27
C CYS A 99 1.68 -5.99 14.27
N ASP A 100 1.77 -5.63 15.55
CA ASP A 100 0.74 -5.95 16.54
C ASP A 100 -0.54 -5.11 16.31
N HIS A 101 -0.44 -4.06 15.51
CA HIS A 101 -1.52 -3.14 15.14
C HIS A 101 -2.16 -3.55 13.81
N ASP A 102 -3.48 -3.68 13.82
CA ASP A 102 -4.24 -4.19 12.67
C ASP A 102 -4.70 -3.08 11.71
N VAL A 103 -4.68 -1.80 12.13
CA VAL A 103 -5.21 -0.67 11.34
C VAL A 103 -4.15 0.41 11.14
N TRP A 104 -4.02 0.83 9.89
CA TRP A 104 -3.09 1.86 9.44
C TRP A 104 -3.84 2.99 8.79
N ALA A 105 -3.43 4.23 9.04
CA ALA A 105 -3.98 5.41 8.39
C ALA A 105 -2.97 6.00 7.40
N LEU A 106 -3.47 6.41 6.24
CA LEU A 106 -2.70 6.89 5.10
C LEU A 106 -3.25 8.25 4.69
N CYS A 107 -2.47 9.31 4.86
CA CYS A 107 -2.91 10.66 4.56
C CYS A 107 -2.10 11.26 3.41
N ASN A 108 -2.74 12.00 2.50
CA ASN A 108 -2.10 12.64 1.34
C ASN A 108 -1.46 14.01 1.64
N ALA A 109 -1.32 14.37 2.91
CA ALA A 109 -0.51 15.47 3.41
C ALA A 109 -0.30 15.25 4.91
N THR A 110 0.51 16.12 5.54
CA THR A 110 0.71 16.09 7.00
C THR A 110 -0.62 16.26 7.73
N ALA A 111 -1.03 15.24 8.50
CA ALA A 111 -2.26 15.29 9.27
C ALA A 111 -2.01 16.04 10.59
N GLN A 112 -2.42 17.30 10.65
CA GLN A 112 -2.31 18.12 11.86
C GLN A 112 -3.56 17.96 12.72
N ALA A 113 -3.37 17.87 14.04
CA ALA A 113 -4.47 17.90 14.99
C ALA A 113 -5.22 19.23 14.87
N ASN A 114 -6.55 19.20 14.97
CA ASN A 114 -7.43 20.37 14.88
C ASN A 114 -7.46 21.12 13.54
N ASP A 115 -6.81 20.61 12.48
CA ASP A 115 -6.92 21.17 11.13
C ASP A 115 -7.43 20.09 10.16
N PRO A 116 -8.75 19.92 10.00
CA PRO A 116 -9.28 18.95 9.06
C PRO A 116 -9.17 19.41 7.60
N GLN A 117 -8.66 20.62 7.33
CA GLN A 117 -8.58 21.18 5.99
C GLN A 117 -7.15 21.03 5.45
N GLY A 118 -6.99 20.31 4.34
CA GLY A 118 -5.69 20.20 3.66
C GLY A 118 -5.11 18.80 3.59
N TYR A 119 -5.74 17.80 4.19
CA TYR A 119 -5.44 16.39 3.95
C TYR A 119 -6.72 15.57 3.82
N ARG A 120 -6.55 14.38 3.26
CA ARG A 120 -7.52 13.28 3.28
C ARG A 120 -6.79 12.04 3.76
N CYS A 121 -7.40 11.33 4.70
CA CYS A 121 -6.88 10.06 5.17
C CYS A 121 -7.81 8.91 4.80
N TYR A 122 -7.24 7.78 4.43
CA TYR A 122 -7.92 6.49 4.34
C TYR A 122 -7.23 5.49 5.25
N TYR A 123 -7.89 4.36 5.48
CA TYR A 123 -7.43 3.34 6.40
C TYR A 123 -7.34 1.99 5.70
N MET A 124 -6.38 1.16 6.11
CA MET A 124 -6.18 -0.19 5.59
C MET A 124 -5.76 -1.15 6.71
N LYS A 125 -5.89 -2.45 6.45
CA LYS A 125 -5.35 -3.47 7.37
C LYS A 125 -3.84 -3.60 7.22
N SER A 126 -3.19 -4.11 8.25
CA SER A 126 -1.73 -4.26 8.28
C SER A 126 -1.18 -5.17 7.20
N HIS A 127 -1.97 -6.11 6.67
CA HIS A 127 -1.55 -7.05 5.62
C HIS A 127 -2.14 -6.74 4.24
N ASP A 128 -2.87 -5.62 4.11
CA ASP A 128 -3.40 -5.18 2.82
C ASP A 128 -2.45 -4.14 2.22
N ASP A 129 -2.34 -4.12 0.89
CA ASP A 129 -1.98 -2.93 0.13
C ASP A 129 -3.27 -2.21 -0.29
N CYS A 130 -3.17 -0.93 -0.67
CA CYS A 130 -4.32 -0.27 -1.26
C CYS A 130 -3.97 0.82 -2.26
N GLU A 131 -4.81 0.93 -3.26
CA GLU A 131 -4.76 1.97 -4.28
C GLU A 131 -5.45 3.24 -3.79
N TRP A 132 -4.77 4.37 -3.90
CA TRP A 132 -5.37 5.67 -3.62
C TRP A 132 -6.52 5.96 -4.60
N PRO A 133 -7.70 6.42 -4.14
CA PRO A 133 -8.87 6.58 -5.02
C PRO A 133 -8.77 7.63 -6.13
N LEU A 134 -7.76 8.50 -6.07
CA LEU A 134 -7.54 9.53 -7.08
C LEU A 134 -6.40 9.11 -8.00
N THR A 135 -6.60 9.31 -9.30
CA THR A 135 -5.54 9.23 -10.29
C THR A 135 -4.87 10.59 -10.46
N PHE A 136 -3.56 10.59 -10.72
CA PHE A 136 -2.76 11.78 -10.94
C PHE A 136 -2.15 11.69 -12.33
N GLU A 137 -2.69 12.41 -13.31
CA GLU A 137 -2.18 12.38 -14.69
C GLU A 137 -0.83 13.10 -14.82
N ASN A 138 -0.59 14.09 -13.96
CA ASN A 138 0.65 14.82 -13.88
C ASN A 138 1.35 14.56 -12.54
N GLN A 139 2.69 14.43 -12.59
CA GLN A 139 3.54 14.31 -11.42
C GLN A 139 3.44 15.50 -10.46
N ASP A 140 3.12 16.68 -10.98
CA ASP A 140 2.92 17.89 -10.18
C ASP A 140 1.65 17.85 -9.33
N ASP A 141 0.65 17.05 -9.73
CA ASP A 141 -0.59 16.85 -8.97
C ASP A 141 -0.40 15.91 -7.78
N LEU A 142 0.71 15.17 -7.74
CA LEU A 142 1.00 14.23 -6.66
C LEU A 142 1.25 14.96 -5.34
N PRO A 143 0.75 14.41 -4.21
CA PRO A 143 1.07 14.90 -2.88
C PRO A 143 2.55 15.19 -2.67
N ALA A 144 2.90 16.32 -2.07
CA ALA A 144 4.29 16.63 -1.74
C ALA A 144 4.88 15.62 -0.73
N ALA A 145 4.04 15.09 0.16
CA ALA A 145 4.36 14.04 1.10
C ALA A 145 3.09 13.24 1.45
N VAL A 146 3.28 12.04 2.00
CA VAL A 146 2.22 11.25 2.62
C VAL A 146 2.54 11.04 4.10
N ASP A 147 1.53 11.03 4.94
CA ASP A 147 1.66 10.88 6.39
C ASP A 147 1.04 9.55 6.82
N VAL A 148 1.83 8.69 7.44
CA VAL A 148 1.49 7.29 7.74
C VAL A 148 1.40 7.09 9.24
N TRP A 149 0.35 6.40 9.68
CA TRP A 149 0.04 6.20 11.10
C TRP A 149 -0.40 4.76 11.37
N HIS A 150 -0.23 4.30 12.61
CA HIS A 150 -0.74 3.01 13.10
C HIS A 150 -1.47 3.17 14.43
N LEU A 151 -2.48 2.34 14.68
CA LEU A 151 -3.28 2.35 15.91
C LEU A 151 -2.82 1.29 16.91
#